data_AF-A0A520DSH4-F1
#
_entry.id   AF-A0A520DSH4-F1
#
_cell.length_a   1.000
_cell.length_b   1.000
_cell.length_c   1.000
_cell.angle_alpha   90.00
_cell.angle_beta   90.00
_cell.angle_gamma   90.00
#
_symmetry.space_group_name_H-M   'P 1'
#
loop_
_entity.id
_entity.type
_entity.pdbx_description
1 polymer ?
#
loop_
_entity_poly.entity_id
_entity_poly.type
_entity_poly.pdbx_seq_one_letter_code
_entity_poly.pdbx_strand_id
1 'polypeptide(L)'
;MISPKPLLSENVKDFMDYALEVIKSMDGAPEHSAEDRIRVNENMAKLKEYLEAVSVSYHDTIPKETETPATDISTNFSGTGHS
;
A
#
# COMPACT_ATOMS: atom_id res chain seq x y z
N MET A 1 -14.78 14.79 -12.90
CA MET A 1 -14.57 14.68 -11.44
C MET A 1 -13.37 13.77 -11.24
N ILE A 2 -12.34 14.22 -10.54
CA ILE A 2 -11.19 13.38 -10.21
C ILE A 2 -11.56 12.68 -8.91
N SER A 3 -11.77 11.37 -8.94
CA SER A 3 -12.00 10.61 -7.70
C SER A 3 -10.74 10.66 -6.84
N PRO A 4 -10.87 10.94 -5.53
CA PRO A 4 -9.72 10.94 -4.64
C PRO A 4 -9.08 9.56 -4.62
N LYS A 5 -7.74 9.53 -4.53
CA LYS A 5 -6.98 8.29 -4.39
C LYS A 5 -7.39 7.60 -3.08
N PRO A 6 -7.68 6.29 -3.08
CA PRO A 6 -8.05 5.57 -1.86
C PRO A 6 -6.92 5.61 -0.83
N LEU A 7 -7.30 5.69 0.44
CA LEU A 7 -6.40 5.69 1.59
C LEU A 7 -5.75 4.31 1.77
N LEU A 8 -4.59 4.26 2.43
CA LEU A 8 -3.93 2.99 2.79
C LEU A 8 -4.87 2.07 3.56
N SER A 9 -5.61 2.60 4.54
CA SER A 9 -6.56 1.81 5.32
C SER A 9 -7.71 1.25 4.48
N GLU A 10 -8.13 1.95 3.42
CA GLU A 10 -9.17 1.47 2.50
C GLU A 10 -8.62 0.33 1.64
N ASN A 11 -7.42 0.49 1.07
CA ASN A 11 -6.77 -0.57 0.30
C ASN A 11 -6.52 -1.84 1.15
N VAL A 12 -6.11 -1.68 2.41
CA VAL A 12 -5.92 -2.81 3.34
C VAL A 12 -7.24 -3.49 3.66
N LYS A 13 -8.30 -2.72 3.89
CA LYS A 13 -9.64 -3.28 4.14
C LYS A 13 -10.11 -4.09 2.94
N ASP A 14 -10.01 -3.55 1.73
CA ASP A 14 -10.44 -4.22 0.50
C ASP A 14 -9.65 -5.51 0.26
N PHE A 15 -8.34 -5.49 0.51
CA PHE A 15 -7.50 -6.69 0.47
C PHE A 15 -7.99 -7.75 1.47
N MET A 16 -8.24 -7.37 2.72
CA MET A 16 -8.66 -8.31 3.76
C MET A 16 -10.05 -8.89 3.51
N ASP A 17 -10.99 -8.06 3.08
CA ASP A 17 -12.35 -8.49 2.75
C ASP A 17 -12.34 -9.48 1.58
N TYR A 18 -11.54 -9.19 0.54
CA TYR A 18 -11.42 -10.07 -0.61
C TYR A 18 -10.62 -11.34 -0.30
N ALA A 19 -9.61 -11.28 0.58
CA ALA A 19 -8.89 -12.46 1.06
C ALA A 19 -9.84 -13.46 1.72
N LEU A 20 -10.82 -12.99 2.49
CA LEU A 20 -11.84 -13.85 3.10
C LEU A 20 -12.73 -14.52 2.05
N GLU A 21 -13.09 -13.84 0.96
CA GLU A 21 -13.81 -14.46 -0.16
C GLU A 21 -12.97 -15.53 -0.85
N VAL A 22 -11.68 -15.25 -1.11
CA VAL A 22 -10.78 -16.21 -1.75
C VAL A 22 -10.63 -17.46 -0.89
N ILE A 23 -10.43 -17.31 0.42
CA ILE A 23 -10.37 -18.42 1.38
C ILE A 23 -11.64 -19.27 1.33
N LYS A 24 -12.83 -18.63 1.34
CA LYS A 24 -14.10 -19.35 1.23
C LYS A 24 -14.23 -20.10 -0.10
N SER A 25 -13.74 -19.51 -1.20
CA SER A 25 -13.77 -20.17 -2.51
C SER A 25 -12.86 -21.39 -2.60
N MET A 26 -11.86 -21.50 -1.72
CA MET A 26 -10.95 -22.65 -1.63
C MET A 26 -11.51 -23.79 -0.76
N ASP A 27 -12.62 -23.59 -0.04
CA ASP A 27 -13.23 -24.64 0.77
C ASP A 27 -13.74 -25.78 -0.14
N GLY A 28 -13.57 -27.02 0.30
CA GLY A 28 -13.86 -28.21 -0.52
C GLY A 28 -12.98 -28.36 -1.78
N ALA A 29 -11.74 -27.86 -1.74
CA ALA A 29 -10.80 -27.96 -2.86
C ALA A 29 -10.63 -29.38 -3.47
N PRO A 30 -10.61 -30.48 -2.68
CA PRO A 30 -10.54 -31.83 -3.24
C PRO A 30 -11.69 -32.17 -4.19
N GLU A 31 -12.88 -31.61 -3.97
CA GLU A 31 -14.11 -31.83 -4.71
C GLU A 31 -14.31 -30.87 -5.88
N HIS A 32 -13.45 -29.86 -6.03
CA HIS A 32 -13.57 -28.84 -7.08
C HIS A 32 -13.52 -29.44 -8.47
N SER A 33 -14.49 -29.04 -9.29
CA SER A 33 -14.49 -29.26 -10.74
C SER A 33 -13.37 -28.45 -11.42
N ALA A 34 -13.16 -28.69 -12.72
CA ALA A 34 -12.21 -27.87 -13.48
C ALA A 34 -12.61 -26.38 -13.50
N GLU A 35 -13.91 -26.09 -13.56
CA GLU A 35 -14.44 -24.72 -13.56
C GLU A 35 -14.23 -24.04 -12.21
N ASP A 36 -14.46 -24.76 -11.11
CA ASP A 36 -14.21 -24.23 -9.76
C ASP A 36 -12.74 -23.85 -9.57
N ARG A 37 -11.83 -24.71 -10.03
CA ARG A 37 -10.38 -24.44 -9.97
C ARG A 37 -9.99 -23.21 -10.78
N ILE A 38 -10.60 -23.01 -11.96
CA ILE A 38 -10.37 -21.80 -12.77
C ILE A 38 -10.82 -20.57 -11.98
N ARG A 39 -12.02 -20.60 -11.40
CA ARG A 39 -12.56 -19.50 -10.62
C ARG A 39 -11.72 -19.18 -9.39
N VAL A 40 -11.22 -20.19 -8.68
CA VAL A 40 -10.30 -20.00 -7.54
C VAL A 40 -8.98 -19.38 -8.02
N ASN A 41 -8.45 -19.80 -9.17
CA ASN A 41 -7.25 -19.20 -9.75
C ASN A 41 -7.45 -17.74 -10.14
N GLU A 42 -8.60 -17.39 -10.73
CA GLU A 42 -8.98 -16.00 -11.04
C GLU A 42 -9.10 -15.16 -9.77
N ASN A 43 -9.72 -15.70 -8.72
CA ASN A 43 -9.81 -15.05 -7.42
C ASN A 43 -8.42 -14.81 -6.82
N MET A 44 -7.52 -15.80 -6.88
CA MET A 44 -6.14 -15.63 -6.43
C MET A 44 -5.38 -14.59 -7.24
N ALA A 45 -5.60 -14.51 -8.56
CA ALA A 45 -4.98 -13.49 -9.40
C ALA A 45 -5.43 -12.09 -8.98
N LYS A 46 -6.73 -11.89 -8.79
CA LYS A 46 -7.29 -10.62 -8.32
C LYS A 46 -6.83 -10.26 -6.90
N LEU A 47 -6.66 -11.24 -6.01
CA LEU A 47 -6.13 -11.00 -4.67
C LEU A 47 -4.70 -10.44 -4.69
N LYS A 48 -3.88 -10.84 -5.67
CA LYS A 48 -2.54 -10.27 -5.87
C LYS A 48 -2.60 -8.79 -6.27
N GLU A 49 -3.57 -8.40 -7.08
CA GLU A 49 -3.77 -6.99 -7.47
C GLU A 49 -4.11 -6.13 -6.25
N TYR A 50 -4.95 -6.63 -5.33
CA TYR A 50 -5.24 -5.93 -4.07
C TYR A 50 -4.00 -5.81 -3.18
N LEU A 51 -3.17 -6.86 -3.10
CA LEU A 51 -1.90 -6.79 -2.36
C LEU A 51 -0.93 -5.77 -2.98
N GLU A 52 -0.87 -5.69 -4.31
CA GLU A 52 -0.08 -4.70 -5.01
C GLU A 52 -0.57 -3.27 -4.71
N ALA A 53 -1.89 -3.04 -4.72
CA ALA A 53 -2.48 -1.77 -4.34
C ALA A 53 -2.13 -1.37 -2.90
N VAL A 54 -2.15 -2.31 -1.95
CA VAL A 54 -1.69 -2.08 -0.57
C VAL A 54 -0.20 -1.72 -0.54
N SER A 55 0.64 -2.46 -1.26
CA SER A 55 2.08 -2.19 -1.33
C SER A 55 2.37 -0.79 -1.87
N VAL A 56 1.78 -0.44 -3.02
CA VAL A 56 1.93 0.90 -3.61
C VAL A 56 1.45 1.97 -2.64
N SER A 57 0.28 1.77 -2.03
CA SER A 57 -0.28 2.72 -1.08
C SER A 57 0.60 2.90 0.15
N TYR A 58 1.24 1.85 0.66
CA TYR A 58 2.16 1.93 1.79
C TYR A 58 3.42 2.72 1.43
N HIS A 59 4.04 2.45 0.28
CA HIS A 59 5.23 3.20 -0.14
C HIS A 59 4.93 4.68 -0.42
N ASP A 60 3.72 4.99 -0.88
CA ASP A 60 3.29 6.37 -1.11
C ASP A 60 2.98 7.15 0.19
N THR A 61 2.69 6.48 1.30
CA THR A 61 2.45 7.14 2.60
C THR A 61 3.72 7.34 3.42
N ILE A 62 4.83 6.67 3.08
CA ILE A 62 6.12 6.94 3.70
C ILE A 62 6.60 8.31 3.23
N PRO A 63 6.87 9.26 4.14
CA PRO A 63 7.51 10.52 3.78
C PRO A 63 8.85 10.19 3.13
N LYS A 64 9.02 10.54 1.85
CA LYS A 64 10.34 10.53 1.24
C LYS A 64 11.14 11.55 2.03
N GLU A 65 12.21 11.11 2.70
CA GLU A 65 13.21 12.04 3.19
C GLU A 65 13.62 12.87 1.99
N THR A 66 13.16 14.11 1.92
CA THR A 66 13.75 15.08 1.02
C THR A 66 15.20 15.08 1.40
N GLU A 67 16.06 14.60 0.50
CA GLU A 67 17.48 14.89 0.51
C GLU A 67 17.57 16.40 0.71
N THR A 68 17.74 16.78 1.97
CA THR A 68 17.91 18.16 2.34
C THR A 68 19.30 18.42 1.79
N PRO A 69 19.51 19.30 0.79
CA PRO A 69 20.88 19.71 0.54
C PRO A 69 21.32 20.34 1.86
N ALA A 70 22.30 19.71 2.50
CA ALA A 70 22.99 20.25 3.64
C ALA A 70 23.74 21.50 3.16
N THR A 71 23.00 22.58 2.92
CA THR A 71 23.57 23.88 2.61
C THR A 71 23.90 24.51 3.95
N ASP A 72 25.15 24.28 4.35
CA ASP A 72 25.96 25.09 5.26
C ASP A 72 25.22 26.26 5.93
N ILE A 73 24.86 26.11 7.21
CA ILE A 73 24.76 27.28 8.09
C ILE A 73 26.18 27.64 8.51
N SER A 74 26.95 28.11 7.54
CA SER A 74 28.18 28.84 7.77
C SER A 74 27.85 30.33 7.90
N THR A 75 28.26 30.90 9.02
CA THR A 75 28.46 32.34 9.27
C THR A 75 27.23 33.26 9.25
N ASN A 76 26.78 33.68 10.43
CA ASN A 76 26.73 35.09 10.84
C ASN A 76 26.18 35.24 12.27
N PHE A 77 27.02 34.96 13.27
CA PHE A 77 26.85 35.52 14.61
C PHE A 77 27.81 36.71 14.73
N SER A 78 27.48 37.82 14.07
CA SER A 78 28.20 39.09 14.23
C SER A 78 27.61 39.81 15.43
N GLY A 79 28.47 40.11 16.39
CA GLY A 79 28.11 40.29 17.79
C GLY A 79 27.36 41.58 18.15
N THR A 80 26.65 41.48 19.27
CA THR A 80 26.39 42.59 20.19
C THR A 80 26.52 42.07 21.62
N GLY A 81 27.77 41.90 22.05
CA GLY A 81 28.13 41.68 23.46
C GLY A 81 28.31 43.02 24.15
N HIS A 82 27.63 43.16 25.28
CA HIS A 82 27.46 44.35 26.10
C HIS A 82 28.72 44.89 26.79
N SER A 83 28.64 46.20 27.09
CA SER A 83 29.27 46.99 28.17
C SER A 83 30.68 47.53 27.98
#